data_AF-A0A3M1DD07-F1
#
_entry.id   AF-A0A3M1DD07-F1
#
_cell.length_a   1.000
_cell.length_b   1.000
_cell.length_c   1.000
_cell.angle_alpha   90.00
_cell.angle_beta   90.00
_cell.angle_gamma   90.00
#
_symmetry.space_group_name_H-M   'P 1'
#
loop_
_entity.id
_entity.type
_entity.pdbx_description
1 polymer ?
#
loop_
_entity_poly.entity_id
_entity_poly.type
_entity_poly.pdbx_seq_one_letter_code
_entity_poly.pdbx_strand_id
1 'polypeptide(L)'
;MSTESVQIHKTAIVTADRVGSGTRIWAFCNIQAGVTIGADCNIGDHCFIEEGVQIGDRVTIKNGVSLWNGVTVEDDVFIGPQAVFTNDRRPRSKQYTEPVATLL
;
A
#
# COMPACT_ATOMS: atom_id res chain seq x y z
N MET A 1 -16.52 23.22 8.89
CA MET A 1 -15.34 22.40 8.54
C MET A 1 -15.85 21.31 7.63
N SER A 2 -15.56 21.39 6.33
CA SER A 2 -16.00 20.43 5.33
C SER A 2 -15.42 19.06 5.66
N THR A 3 -16.28 18.05 5.81
CA THR A 3 -15.86 16.64 5.83
C THR A 3 -15.27 16.34 4.44
N GLU A 4 -13.96 16.37 4.30
CA GLU A 4 -13.33 16.09 3.00
C GLU A 4 -13.55 14.62 2.65
N SER A 5 -14.35 14.38 1.61
CA SER A 5 -14.60 13.05 1.05
C SER A 5 -13.31 12.46 0.50
N VAL A 6 -13.17 11.14 0.53
CA VAL A 6 -12.10 10.42 -0.16
C VAL A 6 -12.07 10.81 -1.64
N GLN A 7 -10.87 11.09 -2.17
CA GLN A 7 -10.67 11.40 -3.58
C GLN A 7 -9.89 10.28 -4.25
N ILE A 8 -10.54 9.55 -5.15
CA ILE A 8 -9.92 8.47 -5.93
C ILE A 8 -9.93 8.88 -7.39
N HIS A 9 -8.76 8.96 -8.00
CA HIS A 9 -8.68 9.24 -9.43
C HIS A 9 -9.36 8.13 -10.23
N LYS A 10 -10.11 8.49 -11.29
CA LYS A 10 -10.91 7.56 -12.10
C LYS A 10 -10.14 6.40 -12.77
N THR A 11 -8.81 6.52 -12.85
CA THR A 11 -7.93 5.48 -13.42
C THR A 11 -7.22 4.64 -12.37
N ALA A 12 -7.41 4.93 -11.08
CA ALA A 12 -6.92 4.07 -10.02
C ALA A 12 -7.86 2.85 -9.90
N ILE A 13 -7.26 1.69 -9.63
CA ILE A 13 -7.99 0.47 -9.31
C ILE A 13 -7.87 0.29 -7.80
N VAL A 14 -8.99 0.46 -7.09
CA VAL A 14 -9.02 0.42 -5.62
C VAL A 14 -10.10 -0.55 -5.18
N THR A 15 -9.68 -1.67 -4.57
CA THR A 15 -10.55 -2.65 -3.92
C THR A 15 -10.32 -2.72 -2.41
N ALA A 16 -9.61 -1.73 -1.85
CA ALA A 16 -9.31 -1.63 -0.41
C ALA A 16 -10.58 -1.68 0.46
N ASP A 17 -10.43 -2.23 1.67
CA ASP A 17 -11.54 -2.40 2.61
C ASP A 17 -11.94 -1.07 3.26
N ARG A 18 -10.96 -0.18 3.47
CA ARG A 18 -11.19 1.12 4.09
C ARG A 18 -10.23 2.17 3.54
N VAL A 19 -10.76 3.36 3.25
CA VAL A 19 -9.98 4.57 2.99
C VAL A 19 -10.57 5.71 3.83
N GLY A 20 -9.74 6.31 4.70
CA GLY A 20 -10.15 7.39 5.59
C GLY A 20 -10.43 8.71 4.87
N SER A 21 -11.21 9.60 5.51
CA SER A 21 -11.53 10.93 4.98
C SER A 21 -10.29 11.76 4.66
N GLY A 22 -10.39 12.69 3.70
CA GLY A 22 -9.27 13.54 3.28
C GLY A 22 -8.18 12.82 2.47
N THR A 23 -8.21 11.50 2.40
CA THR A 23 -7.22 10.72 1.64
C THR A 23 -7.41 10.88 0.13
N ARG A 24 -6.28 11.11 -0.56
CA ARG A 24 -6.16 11.28 -2.01
C ARG A 24 -5.37 10.13 -2.61
N ILE A 25 -5.96 9.44 -3.59
CA ILE A 25 -5.35 8.37 -4.38
C ILE A 25 -5.25 8.82 -5.83
N TRP A 26 -4.02 8.96 -6.33
CA TRP A 26 -3.73 9.47 -7.66
C TRP A 26 -3.84 8.38 -8.74
N ALA A 27 -3.69 8.80 -9.99
CA ALA A 27 -3.88 7.96 -11.17
C ALA A 27 -3.04 6.67 -11.14
N PHE A 28 -3.58 5.60 -11.74
CA PHE A 28 -2.84 4.35 -11.99
C PHE A 28 -2.31 3.64 -10.74
N CYS A 29 -2.80 3.98 -9.55
CA CYS A 29 -2.60 3.15 -8.38
C CYS A 29 -3.34 1.82 -8.54
N ASN A 30 -2.77 0.75 -8.02
CA ASN A 30 -3.44 -0.53 -7.84
C ASN A 30 -3.37 -0.90 -6.35
N ILE A 31 -4.52 -0.83 -5.68
CA ILE A 31 -4.65 -1.05 -4.23
C ILE A 31 -5.63 -2.19 -4.02
N GLN A 32 -5.12 -3.30 -3.49
CA GLN A 32 -5.84 -4.56 -3.38
C GLN A 32 -6.79 -4.62 -2.17
N ALA A 33 -7.62 -5.68 -2.12
CA ALA A 33 -8.52 -5.96 -1.01
C ALA A 33 -7.75 -6.29 0.27
N GLY A 34 -8.38 -6.10 1.44
CA GLY A 34 -7.73 -6.27 2.74
C GLY A 34 -6.80 -5.13 3.16
N VAL A 35 -6.54 -4.15 2.28
CA VAL A 35 -5.79 -2.94 2.60
C VAL A 35 -6.67 -1.99 3.42
N THR A 36 -6.09 -1.39 4.45
CA THR A 36 -6.69 -0.23 5.12
C THR A 36 -5.80 1.00 5.01
N ILE A 37 -6.41 2.14 4.73
CA ILE A 37 -5.75 3.44 4.63
C ILE A 37 -6.44 4.41 5.59
N GLY A 38 -5.64 5.08 6.42
CA GLY A 38 -6.09 6.12 7.33
C GLY A 38 -6.59 7.40 6.64
N ALA A 39 -6.81 8.42 7.46
CA ALA A 39 -7.26 9.74 7.04
C ALA A 39 -6.09 10.63 6.58
N ASP A 40 -6.40 11.62 5.74
CA ASP A 40 -5.48 12.67 5.29
C ASP A 40 -4.20 12.15 4.60
N CYS A 41 -4.26 10.96 4.00
CA CYS A 41 -3.14 10.37 3.28
C CYS A 41 -3.04 10.87 1.84
N ASN A 42 -1.84 10.79 1.27
CA ASN A 42 -1.57 11.16 -0.11
C ASN A 42 -0.80 10.05 -0.82
N ILE A 43 -1.49 9.28 -1.67
CA ILE A 43 -0.95 8.12 -2.40
C ILE A 43 -0.71 8.49 -3.85
N GLY A 44 0.55 8.82 -4.18
CA GLY A 44 1.02 9.27 -5.49
C GLY A 44 0.77 8.27 -6.61
N ASP A 45 0.88 8.71 -7.86
CA ASP A 45 0.53 7.87 -9.01
C ASP A 45 1.40 6.59 -9.12
N HIS A 46 0.86 5.57 -9.80
CA HIS A 46 1.54 4.30 -10.03
C HIS A 46 1.98 3.54 -8.77
N CYS A 47 1.36 3.80 -7.62
CA CYS A 47 1.63 3.00 -6.42
C CYS A 47 0.98 1.62 -6.54
N PHE A 48 1.70 0.60 -6.11
CA PHE A 48 1.17 -0.75 -5.92
C PHE A 48 1.09 -1.05 -4.43
N ILE A 49 -0.08 -1.44 -3.95
CA ILE A 49 -0.32 -1.76 -2.54
C ILE A 49 -1.02 -3.12 -2.49
N GLU A 50 -0.26 -4.14 -2.08
CA GLU A 50 -0.71 -5.53 -2.03
C GLU A 50 -1.68 -5.77 -0.85
N GLU A 51 -2.42 -6.88 -0.92
CA GLU A 51 -3.37 -7.28 0.12
C GLU A 51 -2.76 -7.26 1.52
N GLY A 52 -3.58 -6.88 2.51
CA GLY A 52 -3.21 -6.91 3.94
C GLY A 52 -2.30 -5.76 4.42
N VAL A 53 -1.80 -4.89 3.54
CA VAL A 53 -1.04 -3.70 3.95
C VAL A 53 -1.90 -2.76 4.81
N GLN A 54 -1.32 -2.25 5.90
CA GLN A 54 -1.97 -1.30 6.80
C GLN A 54 -1.27 0.06 6.72
N ILE A 55 -2.02 1.12 6.44
CA ILE A 55 -1.51 2.50 6.34
C ILE A 55 -2.25 3.37 7.35
N GLY A 56 -1.49 4.02 8.23
CA GLY A 56 -1.97 4.96 9.25
C GLY A 56 -2.48 6.28 8.66
N ASP A 57 -2.59 7.30 9.51
CA ASP A 57 -3.08 8.62 9.15
C ASP A 57 -1.94 9.56 8.70
N ARG A 58 -2.27 10.54 7.85
CA ARG A 58 -1.35 11.61 7.40
C ARG A 58 -0.10 11.10 6.67
N VAL A 59 -0.17 9.89 6.12
CA VAL A 59 0.92 9.26 5.38
C VAL A 59 1.04 9.85 3.98
N THR A 60 2.26 10.13 3.55
CA THR A 60 2.56 10.45 2.15
C THR A 60 3.36 9.33 1.51
N ILE A 61 2.77 8.71 0.48
CA ILE A 61 3.44 7.74 -0.38
C ILE A 61 3.66 8.38 -1.74
N LYS A 62 4.91 8.57 -2.14
CA LYS A 62 5.24 9.17 -3.44
C LYS A 62 5.12 8.16 -4.58
N ASN A 63 5.17 8.70 -5.79
CA ASN A 63 4.89 8.00 -7.03
C ASN A 63 5.74 6.74 -7.22
N GLY A 64 5.13 5.68 -7.76
CA GLY A 64 5.80 4.42 -8.11
C GLY A 64 6.21 3.56 -6.93
N VAL A 65 5.73 3.84 -5.71
CA VAL A 65 6.05 3.00 -4.54
C VAL A 65 5.31 1.67 -4.59
N SER A 66 6.00 0.60 -4.18
CA SER A 66 5.39 -0.72 -4.03
C SER A 66 5.46 -1.19 -2.58
N LEU A 67 4.30 -1.40 -1.96
CA LEU A 67 4.14 -2.00 -0.64
C LEU A 67 3.60 -3.42 -0.80
N TRP A 68 4.38 -4.41 -0.36
CA TRP A 68 4.01 -5.82 -0.42
C TRP A 68 3.33 -6.27 0.89
N ASN A 69 2.65 -7.41 0.86
CA ASN A 69 1.91 -7.98 1.98
C ASN A 69 2.76 -8.07 3.25
N GLY A 70 2.15 -7.71 4.39
CA GLY A 70 2.81 -7.67 5.70
C GLY A 70 3.45 -6.33 6.05
N VAL A 71 3.48 -5.36 5.13
CA VAL A 71 3.95 -4.00 5.44
C VAL A 71 2.90 -3.25 6.27
N THR A 72 3.36 -2.59 7.34
CA THR A 72 2.62 -1.59 8.09
C THR A 72 3.33 -0.25 7.96
N VAL A 73 2.60 0.79 7.55
CA VAL A 73 3.07 2.17 7.47
C VAL A 73 2.36 2.96 8.55
N GLU A 74 3.11 3.40 9.56
CA GLU A 74 2.55 4.15 10.69
C GLU A 74 2.21 5.60 10.31
N ASP A 75 1.53 6.28 11.23
CA ASP A 75 1.14 7.68 11.10
C ASP A 75 2.31 8.60 10.73
N ASP A 76 2.01 9.65 9.96
CA ASP A 76 2.94 10.73 9.60
C ASP A 76 4.20 10.27 8.83
N VAL A 77 4.24 9.02 8.36
CA VAL A 77 5.35 8.50 7.56
C VAL A 77 5.35 9.12 6.15
N PHE A 78 6.56 9.42 5.67
CA PHE A 78 6.83 9.78 4.29
C PHE A 78 7.64 8.69 3.60
N ILE A 79 7.13 8.17 2.48
CA ILE A 79 7.83 7.22 1.61
C ILE A 79 8.19 7.93 0.30
N GLY A 80 9.50 8.01 0.04
CA GLY A 80 10.05 8.64 -1.17
C GLY A 80 9.68 7.92 -2.47
N PRO A 81 9.80 8.60 -3.62
CA PRO A 81 9.40 8.04 -4.90
C PRO A 81 10.23 6.80 -5.25
N GLN A 82 9.59 5.83 -5.93
CA GLN A 82 10.24 4.59 -6.40
C GLN A 82 10.81 3.67 -5.31
N ALA A 83 10.43 3.86 -4.04
CA ALA A 83 10.78 2.92 -2.97
C ALA A 83 9.98 1.61 -3.11
N VAL A 84 10.63 0.48 -2.79
CA VAL A 84 10.01 -0.86 -2.85
C VAL A 84 10.23 -1.58 -1.54
N PHE A 85 9.14 -2.06 -0.91
CA PHE A 85 9.15 -2.77 0.37
C PHE A 85 8.88 -4.26 0.14
N THR A 86 9.92 -5.03 -0.16
CA THR A 86 9.80 -6.47 -0.45
C THR A 86 9.54 -7.31 0.80
N ASN A 87 8.71 -8.36 0.68
CA ASN A 87 8.43 -9.32 1.75
C ASN A 87 9.05 -10.72 1.52
N ASP A 88 9.64 -10.98 0.35
CA ASP A 88 10.35 -12.22 0.06
C ASP A 88 11.83 -12.13 0.43
N ARG A 89 12.28 -12.97 1.38
CA ARG A 89 13.69 -13.05 1.81
C ARG A 89 14.58 -13.82 0.83
N ARG A 90 13.99 -14.64 -0.04
CA ARG A 90 14.69 -15.51 -0.98
C ARG A 90 13.95 -15.54 -2.33
N PRO A 91 13.88 -14.38 -3.02
CA PRO A 91 13.17 -14.27 -4.28
C PRO A 91 13.79 -15.22 -5.31
N ARG A 92 12.94 -16.02 -5.94
CA ARG A 92 13.37 -17.02 -6.90
C ARG A 92 12.38 -17.13 -8.05
N SER A 93 12.89 -17.28 -9.25
CA SER A 93 12.08 -17.59 -10.42
C SER A 93 12.17 -19.08 -10.72
N LYS A 94 11.05 -19.79 -10.61
CA LYS A 94 10.88 -21.20 -11.03
C LYS A 94 11.76 -22.25 -10.32
N GLN A 95 12.45 -21.91 -9.24
CA GLN A 95 13.21 -22.89 -8.43
C GLN A 95 12.60 -23.04 -7.05
N TYR A 96 11.85 -24.12 -6.83
CA TYR A 96 11.24 -24.42 -5.54
C TYR A 96 12.19 -25.28 -4.67
N THR A 97 12.43 -24.84 -3.45
CA THR A 97 13.17 -25.50 -2.37
C THR A 97 12.12 -26.17 -1.53
N GLU A 98 12.44 -27.36 -1.05
CA GLU A 98 11.60 -28.07 -0.10
C GLU A 98 11.23 -27.15 1.07
N PRO A 99 9.98 -27.23 1.58
CA PRO A 99 9.58 -26.51 2.77
C PRO A 99 10.59 -26.81 3.89
N VAL A 100 11.15 -25.77 4.51
CA VAL A 100 11.92 -25.96 5.74
C VAL A 100 10.92 -26.49 6.76
N ALA A 101 11.02 -27.76 7.12
CA ALA A 101 10.23 -28.31 8.21
C ALA A 101 10.46 -27.41 9.43
N THR A 102 9.42 -26.72 9.87
CA THR A 102 9.44 -26.00 11.15
C THR A 102 9.74 -27.07 12.20
N LEU A 103 10.99 -27.09 12.68
CA LEU A 103 11.37 -27.91 13.82
C LEU A 103 10.55 -27.38 15.01
N LEU A 104 9.51 -28.15 15.36
CA LEU A 104 8.87 -28.09 16.66
C LEU A 104 9.78 -28.75 17.69
#